data_AF-A0A1Q3X2D9-F1
#
_entry.id   AF-A0A1Q3X2D9-F1
#
_cell.length_a   1.000
_cell.length_b   1.000
_cell.length_c   1.000
_cell.angle_alpha   90.00
_cell.angle_beta   90.00
_cell.angle_gamma   90.00
#
_symmetry.space_group_name_H-M   'P 1'
#
loop_
_entity.id
_entity.type
_entity.pdbx_description
1 polymer ?
#
loop_
_entity_poly.entity_id
_entity_poly.type
_entity_poly.pdbx_seq_one_letter_code
_entity_poly.pdbx_strand_id
1 'polypeptide(L)'
;MLTTNDVAKVYDTILSIPGMNETVKIDLRISRRNVLLLNSVIERGLAVEDDDKSSSLLNSVPQETLQELKALAGDCLQKAGLIELSEKLTSLGSGK
;
A
#
# COMPACT_ATOMS: atom_id res chain seq x y z
N MET A 1 1.81 6.27 -27.97
CA MET A 1 1.02 6.19 -26.72
C MET A 1 1.55 5.01 -25.95
N LEU A 2 2.04 5.22 -24.72
CA LEU A 2 2.47 4.12 -23.86
C LEU A 2 1.22 3.31 -23.48
N THR A 3 1.16 2.04 -23.84
CA THR A 3 0.05 1.18 -23.44
C THR A 3 0.22 0.75 -21.99
N THR A 4 -0.85 0.37 -21.30
CA THR A 4 -0.79 -0.14 -19.92
C THR A 4 0.18 -1.32 -19.77
N ASN A 5 0.34 -2.10 -20.85
CA ASN A 5 1.28 -3.23 -20.93
C ASN A 5 2.75 -2.78 -20.95
N ASP A 6 3.05 -1.63 -21.59
CA ASP A 6 4.39 -1.05 -21.59
C ASP A 6 4.75 -0.47 -20.21
N VAL A 7 3.78 0.09 -19.50
CA VAL A 7 3.95 0.59 -18.13
C VAL A 7 4.29 -0.55 -17.18
N ALA A 8 3.57 -1.68 -17.26
CA ALA A 8 3.85 -2.88 -16.46
C ALA A 8 5.29 -3.38 -16.67
N LYS A 9 5.74 -3.46 -17.92
CA LYS A 9 7.11 -3.89 -18.28
C LYS A 9 8.17 -2.93 -17.76
N VAL A 10 7.92 -1.63 -17.83
CA VAL A 10 8.83 -0.62 -17.26
C VAL A 10 8.93 -0.78 -15.75
N TYR A 11 7.82 -1.00 -15.04
CA TYR A 11 7.84 -1.24 -13.61
C TYR A 11 8.57 -2.53 -13.24
N ASP A 12 8.32 -3.63 -13.95
CA ASP A 12 9.02 -4.90 -13.74
C ASP A 12 10.54 -4.75 -13.95
N THR A 13 10.94 -4.00 -14.97
CA THR A 13 12.35 -3.68 -15.24
C THR A 13 12.95 -2.83 -14.12
N ILE A 14 12.23 -1.81 -13.62
CA ILE A 14 12.68 -0.93 -12.53
C ILE A 14 12.79 -1.71 -11.22
N LEU A 15 11.81 -2.55 -10.91
CA LEU A 15 11.81 -3.40 -9.71
C LEU A 15 12.89 -4.48 -9.76
N SER A 16 13.34 -4.86 -10.96
CA SER A 16 14.49 -5.76 -11.18
C SER A 16 15.86 -5.08 -11.06
N ILE A 17 15.91 -3.75 -10.81
CA ILE A 17 17.19 -3.04 -10.64
C ILE A 17 17.85 -3.51 -9.33
N PRO A 18 19.16 -3.84 -9.35
CA PRO A 18 19.91 -4.16 -8.14
C PRO A 18 19.81 -3.02 -7.12
N GLY A 19 19.49 -3.35 -5.87
CA GLY A 19 19.30 -2.35 -4.80
C GLY A 19 17.84 -2.06 -4.45
N MET A 20 16.87 -2.48 -5.27
CA MET A 20 15.44 -2.27 -4.97
C MET A 20 14.92 -3.09 -3.78
N ASN A 21 15.64 -4.14 -3.40
CA ASN A 21 15.36 -4.94 -2.19
C ASN A 21 16.17 -4.48 -0.97
N GLU A 22 16.92 -3.39 -1.06
CA GLU A 22 17.67 -2.87 0.08
C GLU A 22 16.73 -2.22 1.10
N THR A 23 16.87 -2.61 2.37
CA THR A 23 16.09 -2.00 3.45
C THR A 23 16.57 -0.58 3.70
N VAL A 24 15.66 0.40 3.56
CA VAL A 24 15.93 1.81 3.87
C VAL A 24 15.28 2.23 5.19
N LYS A 25 15.95 3.10 5.93
CA LYS A 25 15.39 3.71 7.14
C LYS A 25 14.56 4.94 6.76
N ILE A 26 13.26 4.92 7.05
CA ILE A 26 12.35 6.03 6.80
C ILE A 26 12.08 6.75 8.13
N ASP A 27 12.52 8.01 8.26
CA ASP A 27 12.11 8.89 9.37
C ASP A 27 10.81 9.61 9.00
N LEU A 28 9.69 9.19 9.61
CA LEU A 28 8.36 9.68 9.27
C LEU A 28 7.78 10.54 10.41
N ARG A 29 7.54 11.83 10.14
CA ARG A 29 6.86 12.77 11.05
C ARG A 29 5.57 13.28 10.43
N ILE A 30 4.48 12.58 10.67
CA ILE A 30 3.16 12.93 10.14
C ILE A 30 2.11 12.98 11.25
N SER A 31 1.03 13.74 11.02
CA SER A 31 -0.07 13.84 11.98
C SER A 31 -0.86 12.53 12.08
N ARG A 32 -1.52 12.30 13.21
CA ARG A 32 -2.42 11.13 13.42
C ARG A 32 -3.48 11.00 12.32
N ARG A 33 -3.99 12.12 11.80
CA ARG A 33 -4.92 12.13 10.66
C ARG A 33 -4.29 11.53 9.42
N ASN A 34 -3.06 11.92 9.11
CA ASN A 34 -2.36 11.43 7.92
C ASN A 34 -1.99 9.96 8.07
N VAL A 35 -1.67 9.49 9.28
CA VAL A 35 -1.44 8.05 9.53
C VAL A 35 -2.69 7.23 9.23
N LEU A 36 -3.86 7.66 9.71
CA LEU A 36 -5.12 6.98 9.42
C LEU A 36 -5.44 6.99 7.92
N LEU A 37 -5.32 8.14 7.27
CA LEU A 37 -5.55 8.25 5.83
C LEU A 37 -4.58 7.38 5.03
N LEU A 38 -3.30 7.34 5.41
CA LEU A 38 -2.29 6.52 4.76
C LEU A 38 -2.65 5.03 4.86
N ASN A 39 -3.00 4.55 6.04
CA ASN A 39 -3.44 3.17 6.22
C ASN A 39 -4.67 2.86 5.36
N SER A 40 -5.71 3.70 5.37
CA SER A 40 -6.90 3.48 4.55
C SER A 40 -6.63 3.51 3.04
N VAL A 41 -5.69 4.33 2.58
CA VAL A 41 -5.28 4.38 1.17
C VAL A 41 -4.52 3.11 0.78
N ILE A 42 -3.62 2.63 1.65
CA ILE A 42 -2.90 1.38 1.41
C ILE A 42 -3.87 0.20 1.38
N GLU A 43 -4.76 0.08 2.36
CA GLU A 43 -5.77 -0.99 2.39
C GLU A 43 -6.68 -0.96 1.15
N ARG A 44 -7.17 0.22 0.77
CA ARG A 44 -7.99 0.37 -0.44
C ARG A 44 -7.20 0.03 -1.70
N GLY A 45 -5.95 0.46 -1.80
CA GLY A 45 -5.10 0.17 -2.95
C GLY A 45 -4.83 -1.32 -3.10
N LEU A 46 -4.61 -2.03 -1.98
CA LEU A 46 -4.42 -3.47 -1.95
C LEU A 46 -5.72 -4.27 -2.18
N ALA A 47 -6.89 -3.67 -1.94
CA ALA A 47 -8.20 -4.31 -2.11
C ALA A 47 -8.82 -4.15 -3.51
N VAL A 48 -8.15 -3.46 -4.44
CA VAL A 48 -8.63 -3.34 -5.82
C VAL A 48 -8.45 -4.69 -6.53
N GLU A 49 -9.52 -5.47 -6.61
CA GLU A 49 -9.57 -6.69 -7.41
C GLU A 49 -9.63 -6.35 -8.90
N ASP A 50 -8.75 -7.01 -9.67
CA ASP A 50 -8.60 -7.28 -11.12
C ASP A 50 -9.36 -6.53 -12.24
N ASP A 51 -10.45 -5.80 -11.98
CA ASP A 51 -11.33 -5.27 -13.05
C ASP A 51 -10.97 -3.85 -13.52
N ASP A 52 -10.15 -3.12 -12.75
CA ASP A 52 -9.79 -1.75 -13.06
C ASP A 52 -8.36 -1.68 -13.64
N LYS A 53 -8.22 -1.22 -14.89
CA LYS A 53 -6.96 -1.14 -15.67
C LYS A 53 -5.83 -0.31 -15.00
N SER A 54 -6.07 0.24 -13.83
CA SER A 54 -5.13 0.95 -12.95
C SER A 54 -4.34 0.01 -12.01
N SER A 55 -4.77 -1.24 -11.84
CA SER A 55 -4.16 -2.28 -10.97
C SER A 55 -2.87 -2.90 -11.49
N SER A 56 -2.44 -2.53 -12.71
CA SER A 56 -1.28 -3.10 -13.41
C SER A 56 0.02 -3.14 -12.59
N LEU A 57 0.22 -2.21 -11.66
CA LEU A 57 1.44 -2.15 -10.85
C LEU A 57 1.39 -3.09 -9.65
N LEU A 58 0.25 -3.15 -8.95
CA LEU A 58 0.11 -4.04 -7.80
C LEU A 58 -0.02 -5.50 -8.24
N ASN A 59 -0.59 -5.75 -9.43
CA ASN A 59 -0.67 -7.07 -10.05
C ASN A 59 0.70 -7.62 -10.50
N SER A 60 1.68 -6.74 -10.77
CA SER A 60 3.05 -7.15 -11.15
C SER A 60 3.98 -7.36 -9.95
N VAL A 61 3.53 -7.00 -8.74
CA VAL A 61 4.34 -7.07 -7.51
C VAL A 61 4.07 -8.38 -6.77
N PRO A 62 5.09 -9.06 -6.22
CA PRO A 62 4.89 -10.27 -5.44
C PRO A 62 3.97 -10.06 -4.24
N GLN A 63 3.14 -11.05 -3.95
CA GLN A 63 2.20 -11.01 -2.83
C GLN A 63 2.90 -10.77 -1.48
N GLU A 64 4.15 -11.25 -1.33
CA GLU A 64 4.98 -11.02 -0.15
C GLU A 64 5.26 -9.52 0.07
N THR A 65 5.66 -8.79 -0.96
CA THR A 65 5.88 -7.34 -0.90
C THR A 65 4.59 -6.58 -0.59
N LEU A 66 3.44 -7.06 -1.08
CA LEU A 66 2.13 -6.49 -0.72
C LEU A 66 1.78 -6.72 0.76
N GLN A 67 2.14 -7.89 1.30
CA GLN A 67 1.98 -8.19 2.73
C GLN A 67 2.89 -7.33 3.60
N GLU A 68 4.14 -7.10 3.19
CA GLU A 68 5.06 -6.18 3.86
C GLU A 68 4.51 -4.74 3.90
N LEU A 69 3.93 -4.27 2.79
CA LEU A 69 3.32 -2.95 2.73
C LEU A 69 2.10 -2.84 3.65
N LYS A 70 1.30 -3.92 3.75
CA LYS A 70 0.19 -4.01 4.72
C LYS A 70 0.69 -4.01 6.16
N ALA A 71 1.78 -4.73 6.45
CA ALA A 71 2.41 -4.74 7.76
C ALA A 71 2.92 -3.35 8.15
N LEU A 72 3.55 -2.63 7.21
CA LEU A 72 3.99 -1.25 7.42
C LEU A 72 2.82 -0.31 7.77
N ALA A 73 1.67 -0.47 7.11
CA ALA A 73 0.47 0.31 7.42
C ALA A 73 -0.03 0.04 8.85
N GLY A 74 0.00 -1.22 9.29
CA GLY A 74 -0.32 -1.63 10.67
C GLY A 74 0.66 -1.06 11.69
N ASP A 75 1.97 -1.13 11.42
CA ASP A 75 3.03 -0.56 12.26
C ASP A 75 2.88 0.95 12.42
N CYS A 76 2.49 1.66 11.35
CA CYS A 76 2.22 3.09 11.40
C CYS A 76 1.05 3.41 12.35
N LEU A 77 -0.05 2.64 12.28
CA LEU A 77 -1.18 2.78 13.20
C LEU A 77 -0.78 2.46 14.64
N GLN A 78 0.02 1.41 14.85
CA GLN A 78 0.51 1.01 16.16
C GLN A 78 1.35 2.13 16.79
N LYS A 79 2.33 2.66 16.06
CA LYS A 79 3.18 3.76 16.51
C LYS A 79 2.40 5.04 16.80
N ALA A 80 1.30 5.28 16.08
CA ALA A 80 0.44 6.42 16.30
C ALA A 80 -0.60 6.23 17.42
N GLY A 81 -0.76 5.00 17.93
CA GLY A 81 -1.79 4.64 18.92
C GLY A 81 -3.21 4.71 18.35
N LEU A 82 -3.37 4.39 17.06
CA LEU A 82 -4.63 4.56 16.33
C LEU A 82 -5.31 3.25 15.92
N ILE A 83 -4.75 2.09 16.29
CA ILE A 83 -5.29 0.76 15.92
C ILE A 83 -6.77 0.64 16.29
N GLU A 84 -7.13 0.92 17.54
CA GLU A 84 -8.53 0.80 17.98
C GLU A 84 -9.47 1.75 17.22
N LEU A 85 -8.97 2.94 16.85
CA LEU A 85 -9.76 3.92 16.11
C LEU A 85 -9.95 3.50 14.65
N SER A 86 -8.91 2.96 14.00
CA SER A 86 -9.03 2.41 12.65
C SER A 86 -9.99 1.22 12.63
N GLU A 87 -9.89 0.30 13.60
CA GLU A 87 -10.80 -0.86 13.69
C GLU A 87 -12.26 -0.42 13.87
N LYS A 88 -12.51 0.55 14.77
CA LYS A 88 -13.85 1.13 14.95
C LYS A 88 -14.36 1.80 13.68
N LEU A 89 -13.52 2.55 12.97
CA LEU A 89 -13.88 3.21 11.70
C LEU A 89 -14.22 2.19 10.61
N THR A 90 -13.43 1.12 10.49
CA THR A 90 -13.72 0.02 9.54
C THR A 90 -15.02 -0.68 9.91
N SER A 91 -15.27 -0.93 11.19
CA SER A 91 -16.53 -1.53 11.66
C SER A 91 -17.76 -0.64 11.39
N LEU A 92 -17.60 0.69 11.49
CA LEU A 92 -18.65 1.64 11.12
C LEU A 92 -18.85 1.71 9.60
N GLY A 93 -17.76 1.66 8.82
CA GLY A 93 -17.78 1.75 7.37
C GLY A 93 -18.36 0.51 6.68
N SER A 94 -18.20 -0.67 7.28
CA SER A 94 -18.84 -1.93 6.85
C SER A 94 -20.30 -2.06 7.29
N GLY A 95 -20.84 -1.07 8.02
CA GLY A 95 -22.28 -0.95 8.28
C GLY A 95 -23.02 -0.38 7.07
N LYS A 96 -23.17 -1.17 6.01
CA LYS A 96 -24.15 -0.98 4.94
C LYS A 96 -24.98 -2.24 4.79
#